data_AF-A0A101USU7-F1
#
_entry.id   AF-A0A101USU7-F1
#
_cell.length_a   1.000
_cell.length_b   1.000
_cell.length_c   1.000
_cell.angle_alpha   90.00
_cell.angle_beta   90.00
_cell.angle_gamma   90.00
#
_symmetry.space_group_name_H-M   'P 1'
#
loop_
_entity.id
_entity.type
_entity.pdbx_description
1 polymer ?
#
loop_
_entity_poly.entity_id
_entity_poly.type
_entity_poly.pdbx_seq_one_letter_code
_entity_poly.pdbx_strand_id
1 'polypeptide(L)'
;MGAHQEQDTRSQEAPSEGTPYAHGPGRPKDVPEVSVVLNQRIIARESLDSSVPAALKLKKRIKRFALDNELDHLPIGDIVSVALDEWLSARGF
;
A
#
# COMPACT_ATOMS: atom_id res chain seq x y z
N MET A 1 -21.87 28.79 42.77
CA MET A 1 -20.47 28.43 42.42
C MET A 1 -20.50 27.05 41.77
N GLY A 2 -20.03 26.94 40.52
CA GLY A 2 -19.70 25.70 39.77
C GLY A 2 -20.88 24.85 39.27
N ALA A 3 -21.33 24.98 38.00
CA ALA A 3 -20.80 24.38 36.75
C ALA A 3 -21.27 22.92 36.55
N HIS A 4 -22.31 22.65 35.75
CA HIS A 4 -22.29 22.30 34.31
C HIS A 4 -21.33 21.15 33.95
N GLN A 5 -21.92 20.06 33.44
CA GLN A 5 -21.43 19.07 32.45
C GLN A 5 -22.30 17.81 32.69
N GLU A 6 -23.49 17.64 32.11
CA GLU A 6 -23.81 17.58 30.67
C GLU A 6 -22.80 16.76 29.87
N GLN A 7 -23.19 15.50 29.65
CA GLN A 7 -23.01 14.77 28.39
C GLN A 7 -21.61 14.81 27.77
N ASP A 8 -20.69 14.05 28.33
CA ASP A 8 -19.62 13.48 27.52
C ASP A 8 -20.13 12.23 26.80
N THR A 9 -20.59 12.48 25.57
CA THR A 9 -20.14 11.76 24.37
C THR A 9 -20.08 10.23 24.51
N ARG A 10 -21.16 9.53 24.19
CA ARG A 10 -21.39 8.94 22.86
C ARG A 10 -20.11 8.80 22.01
N SER A 11 -19.91 7.56 21.56
CA SER A 11 -18.87 7.09 20.63
C SER A 11 -17.54 6.67 21.28
N GLN A 12 -17.58 5.61 22.10
CA GLN A 12 -16.65 4.52 21.82
C GLN A 12 -17.09 3.83 20.53
N GLU A 13 -16.86 4.50 19.40
CA GLU A 13 -16.58 3.76 18.17
C GLU A 13 -15.28 3.04 18.46
N ALA A 14 -15.36 1.73 18.70
CA ALA A 14 -14.22 0.86 18.50
C ALA A 14 -13.54 1.29 17.19
N PRO A 15 -12.20 1.42 17.13
CA PRO A 15 -11.55 1.59 15.85
C PRO A 15 -12.06 0.43 14.99
N SER A 16 -12.80 0.75 13.93
CA SER A 16 -13.33 -0.25 13.03
C SER A 16 -12.12 -0.99 12.47
N GLU A 17 -11.80 -2.15 13.04
CA GLU A 17 -10.87 -3.11 12.45
C GLU A 17 -11.36 -3.33 11.02
N GLY A 18 -10.52 -2.95 10.07
CA GLY A 18 -10.93 -2.65 8.70
C GLY A 18 -11.73 -3.79 8.05
N THR A 19 -12.76 -3.40 7.30
CA THR A 19 -13.53 -4.24 6.39
C THR A 19 -12.64 -5.01 5.38
N PRO A 20 -13.15 -6.05 4.69
CA PRO A 20 -13.21 -7.47 5.06
C PRO A 20 -12.30 -8.35 4.15
N TYR A 21 -11.28 -7.75 3.51
CA TYR A 21 -10.45 -8.42 2.49
C TYR A 21 -9.35 -9.32 3.09
N ALA A 22 -9.53 -9.75 4.33
CA ALA A 22 -8.41 -10.20 5.18
C ALA A 22 -7.91 -11.62 4.87
N HIS A 23 -8.57 -12.42 4.03
CA HIS A 23 -8.21 -13.83 3.88
C HIS A 23 -8.48 -14.36 2.47
N GLY A 24 -7.40 -14.49 1.69
CA GLY A 24 -7.33 -15.31 0.50
C GLY A 24 -6.14 -16.28 0.59
N PRO A 25 -5.98 -17.24 -0.34
CA PRO A 25 -5.00 -18.32 -0.26
C PRO A 25 -3.52 -17.92 -0.47
N GLY A 26 -3.19 -16.63 -0.36
CA GLY A 26 -1.91 -16.07 -0.81
C GLY A 26 -1.91 -15.77 -2.32
N ARG A 27 -0.74 -15.43 -2.87
CA ARG A 27 -0.55 -15.17 -4.30
C ARG A 27 -1.07 -16.35 -5.15
N PRO A 28 -1.83 -16.11 -6.25
CA PRO A 28 -2.24 -17.15 -7.18
C PRO A 28 -1.06 -17.91 -7.78
N LYS A 29 -1.23 -19.20 -8.09
CA LYS A 29 -0.14 -20.09 -8.56
C LYS A 29 0.38 -19.74 -9.96
N ASP A 30 -0.43 -19.07 -10.76
CA ASP A 30 -0.11 -18.62 -12.11
C ASP A 30 0.54 -17.24 -12.14
N VAL A 31 0.59 -16.54 -11.00
CA VAL A 31 1.22 -15.23 -10.87
C VAL A 31 2.66 -15.41 -10.33
N PRO A 32 3.70 -14.98 -11.08
CA PRO A 32 5.08 -15.12 -10.66
C PRO A 32 5.41 -14.19 -9.50
N GLU A 33 6.45 -14.54 -8.74
CA GLU A 33 6.99 -13.65 -7.71
C GLU A 33 7.59 -12.38 -8.31
N VAL A 34 7.32 -11.24 -7.67
CA VAL A 34 7.84 -9.93 -8.08
C VAL A 34 9.36 -9.94 -8.24
N SER A 35 10.11 -10.57 -7.32
CA SER A 35 11.56 -10.72 -7.41
C SER A 35 11.99 -11.44 -8.69
N VAL A 36 11.26 -12.49 -9.09
CA VAL A 36 11.58 -13.28 -10.29
C VAL A 36 11.35 -12.45 -11.55
N VAL A 37 10.29 -11.64 -11.59
CA VAL A 37 9.99 -10.77 -12.74
C VAL A 37 10.98 -9.61 -12.82
N LEU A 38 11.30 -8.95 -11.71
CA LEU A 38 12.19 -7.79 -11.69
C LEU A 38 13.66 -8.15 -12.00
N ASN A 39 14.05 -9.41 -11.82
CA ASN A 39 15.39 -9.89 -12.22
C ASN A 39 15.52 -10.18 -13.73
N GLN A 40 14.44 -10.08 -14.52
CA GLN A 40 14.50 -10.33 -15.96
C GLN A 40 15.20 -9.20 -16.72
N ARG A 41 15.95 -9.54 -17.77
CA ARG A 41 16.70 -8.56 -18.58
C ARG A 41 15.79 -7.62 -19.40
N ILE A 42 14.62 -8.09 -19.79
CA ILE A 42 13.61 -7.32 -20.55
C ILE A 42 12.27 -7.56 -19.87
N ILE A 43 11.61 -6.48 -19.46
CA ILE A 43 10.34 -6.54 -18.72
C ILE A 43 9.32 -5.67 -19.45
N ALA A 44 8.19 -6.27 -19.85
CA ALA A 44 7.04 -5.52 -20.34
C ALA A 44 6.33 -4.85 -19.16
N ARG A 45 6.04 -3.54 -19.27
CA ARG A 45 5.43 -2.75 -18.20
C ARG A 45 4.07 -2.21 -18.63
N GLU A 46 3.06 -2.44 -17.82
CA GLU A 46 1.75 -1.78 -17.95
C GLU A 46 1.76 -0.41 -17.28
N SER A 47 0.86 0.47 -17.72
CA SER A 47 0.68 1.79 -17.11
C SER A 47 -0.31 1.71 -15.95
N LEU A 48 0.15 1.98 -14.72
CA LEU A 48 -0.69 2.03 -13.52
C LEU A 48 -1.44 3.37 -13.35
N ASP A 49 -1.07 4.39 -14.13
CA ASP A 49 -1.23 5.82 -13.78
C ASP A 49 -2.61 6.44 -14.12
N SER A 50 -3.58 5.68 -14.65
CA SER A 50 -4.79 6.33 -15.20
C SER A 50 -5.76 6.91 -14.15
N SER A 51 -5.58 6.70 -12.85
CA SER A 51 -6.57 7.16 -11.84
C SER A 51 -6.03 7.55 -10.45
N VAL A 52 -4.72 7.80 -10.27
CA VAL A 52 -4.17 8.19 -8.96
C VAL A 52 -4.33 9.70 -8.72
N PRO A 53 -5.02 10.16 -7.64
CA PRO A 53 -5.19 11.58 -7.38
C PRO A 53 -3.87 12.29 -7.04
N ALA A 54 -3.53 13.36 -7.78
CA ALA A 54 -2.30 14.14 -7.58
C ALA A 54 -2.19 14.76 -6.18
N ALA A 55 -3.32 15.07 -5.53
CA ALA A 55 -3.38 15.61 -4.18
C ALA A 55 -2.68 14.72 -3.14
N LEU A 56 -2.64 13.40 -3.37
CA LEU A 56 -1.98 12.43 -2.48
C LEU A 56 -0.45 12.48 -2.55
N LYS A 57 0.11 13.12 -3.59
CA LYS A 57 1.56 13.30 -3.81
C LYS A 57 2.36 11.98 -3.67
N LEU A 58 1.79 10.85 -4.07
CA LEU A 58 2.37 9.51 -3.84
C LEU A 58 3.79 9.38 -4.41
N LYS A 59 4.02 9.85 -5.63
CA LYS A 59 5.36 9.86 -6.25
C LYS A 59 6.41 10.54 -5.38
N LYS A 60 6.07 11.66 -4.72
CA LYS A 60 7.00 12.38 -3.82
C LYS A 60 7.25 11.58 -2.53
N ARG A 61 6.22 10.97 -1.97
CA ARG A 61 6.32 10.13 -0.76
C ARG A 61 7.17 8.88 -1.01
N ILE A 62 6.98 8.20 -2.14
CA ILE A 62 7.76 7.03 -2.52
C ILE A 62 9.24 7.41 -2.74
N LYS A 63 9.52 8.53 -3.41
CA LYS A 63 10.90 9.03 -3.55
C LYS A 63 11.56 9.30 -2.19
N ARG A 64 10.81 9.89 -1.26
CA ARG A 64 11.32 10.16 0.08
C ARG A 64 11.60 8.88 0.85
N PHE A 65 10.66 7.93 0.82
CA PHE A 65 10.83 6.59 1.38
C PHE A 65 12.07 5.91 0.80
N ALA A 66 12.28 5.96 -0.52
CA ALA A 66 13.44 5.37 -1.15
C ALA A 66 14.76 5.96 -0.63
N LEU A 67 14.84 7.30 -0.51
CA LEU A 67 16.01 7.98 0.05
C LEU A 67 16.26 7.61 1.52
N ASP A 68 15.20 7.56 2.34
CA ASP A 68 15.32 7.25 3.77
C ASP A 68 15.72 5.78 4.03
N ASN A 69 15.60 4.90 3.02
CA ASN A 69 15.87 3.46 3.11
C ASN A 69 16.97 2.97 2.14
N GLU A 70 17.76 3.88 1.56
CA GLU A 70 18.87 3.55 0.63
C GLU A 70 18.42 2.80 -0.65
N LEU A 71 17.15 2.98 -1.06
CA LEU A 71 16.55 2.40 -2.26
C LEU A 71 16.47 3.39 -3.44
N ASP A 72 17.15 4.54 -3.36
CA ASP A 72 17.08 5.60 -4.38
C ASP A 72 17.65 5.19 -5.75
N HIS A 73 18.47 4.14 -5.76
CA HIS A 73 18.98 3.49 -6.97
C HIS A 73 17.91 2.65 -7.69
N LEU A 74 16.80 2.27 -7.01
CA LEU A 74 15.74 1.47 -7.60
C LEU A 74 14.71 2.35 -8.36
N PRO A 75 14.18 1.88 -9.49
CA PRO A 75 13.05 2.53 -10.15
C PRO A 75 11.82 2.59 -9.23
N ILE A 76 11.11 3.72 -9.21
CA ILE A 76 9.87 3.87 -8.42
C ILE A 76 8.85 2.77 -8.74
N GLY A 77 8.75 2.36 -10.01
CA GLY A 77 7.86 1.29 -10.42
C GLY A 77 8.17 -0.05 -9.76
N ASP A 78 9.44 -0.35 -9.52
CA ASP A 78 9.89 -1.60 -8.90
C ASP A 78 9.54 -1.60 -7.40
N ILE A 79 9.76 -0.47 -6.72
CA ILE A 79 9.33 -0.26 -5.32
C ILE A 79 7.81 -0.43 -5.18
N VAL A 80 7.03 0.17 -6.08
CA VAL A 80 5.58 0.05 -6.10
C VAL A 80 5.16 -1.40 -6.36
N SER A 81 5.82 -2.08 -7.29
CA SER A 81 5.51 -3.48 -7.63
C SER A 81 5.71 -4.40 -6.44
N VAL A 82 6.85 -4.29 -5.75
CA VAL A 82 7.13 -5.10 -4.54
C VAL A 82 6.12 -4.79 -3.44
N ALA A 83 5.92 -3.51 -3.11
CA ALA A 83 5.02 -3.13 -2.03
C ALA A 83 3.55 -3.56 -2.31
N LEU A 84 3.11 -3.46 -3.57
CA LEU A 84 1.75 -3.84 -3.95
C LEU A 84 1.59 -5.36 -3.99
N ASP A 85 2.57 -6.10 -4.51
CA ASP A 85 2.56 -7.57 -4.52
C ASP A 85 2.56 -8.13 -3.09
N GLU A 86 3.36 -7.59 -2.17
CA GLU A 86 3.31 -7.96 -0.75
C GLU A 86 1.94 -7.65 -0.12
N TRP A 87 1.38 -6.47 -0.41
CA TRP A 87 0.07 -6.06 0.09
C TRP A 87 -1.06 -6.96 -0.42
N LEU A 88 -1.03 -7.37 -1.70
CA LEU A 88 -1.99 -8.29 -2.30
C LEU A 88 -1.82 -9.70 -1.76
N SER A 89 -0.58 -10.21 -1.73
CA SER A 89 -0.24 -11.54 -1.24
C SER A 89 -0.66 -11.75 0.21
N ALA A 90 -0.44 -10.74 1.07
CA ALA A 90 -0.87 -10.77 2.48
C ALA A 90 -2.40 -10.87 2.65
N ARG A 91 -3.17 -10.50 1.62
CA ARG A 91 -4.63 -10.59 1.57
C ARG A 91 -5.13 -11.74 0.70
N GLY A 92 -4.21 -12.46 0.06
CA GLY A 92 -4.47 -13.59 -0.81
C GLY A 92 -5.09 -13.26 -2.16
N PHE A 93 -4.63 -12.15 -2.74
CA PHE A 93 -4.89 -11.74 -4.12
C PHE A 93 -3.63 -11.88 -4.96
#